data_AF-A0A504XKM9-F1
#
_entry.id   AF-A0A504XKM9-F1
#
_cell.length_a   1.000
_cell.length_b   1.000
_cell.length_c   1.000
_cell.angle_alpha   90.00
_cell.angle_beta   90.00
_cell.angle_gamma   90.00
#
_symmetry.space_group_name_H-M   'P 1'
#
loop_
_entity.id
_entity.type
_entity.pdbx_description
1 polymer ?
#
loop_
_entity_poly.entity_id
_entity_poly.type
_entity_poly.pdbx_seq_one_letter_code
_entity_poly.pdbx_strand_id
1 'polypeptide(L)'
;MKNVLLIGACGALGRAVANAFAKGKWSIISVDQAAAVQQGDGCGAVNPASSIEELQQAYKSAVTGLKVDAVINNCCLDELMLRQSLFSSVAAAHVFSTQGEKDGLLLLTGAAAALSPTPGMIGYGTAKSAVHFLCQSIAADPSVLPTDASVLAILPTILDTPGNRSAMPHADRSTWTSLEDVAQQIVEWSNGSRRPASGSLVKISLPLVTAKMASGGSVIAIKYNGGVLMAADTLLSYGYADFQMMTKQVEDNIERQRMYHNVDELSPSEVFSYLHRSIYQKRCDFEPCLCQMVFIGFRDSETFLAGVDDVGTRWEDDCVATGYGAYIALPLLRQALEKNPSGLSRAQAVQILTDCLRVLFYRECRTINKFQMADAASDGVRISEPFDVETNWEYEGFCFEKTAIIR
;
A
#
# COMPACT_ATOMS: atom_id res chain seq x y z
N MET A 1 45.74 -24.52 -15.69
CA MET A 1 45.99 -23.43 -14.71
C MET A 1 44.66 -22.70 -14.52
N LYS A 2 44.37 -22.14 -13.34
CA LYS A 2 43.15 -21.34 -13.15
C LYS A 2 43.39 -19.89 -13.58
N ASN A 3 42.38 -19.25 -14.16
CA ASN A 3 42.50 -17.92 -14.75
C ASN A 3 41.57 -16.93 -14.02
N VAL A 4 42.09 -15.75 -13.65
CA VAL A 4 41.32 -14.65 -13.07
C VAL A 4 41.39 -13.42 -13.96
N LEU A 5 40.24 -12.81 -14.26
CA LEU A 5 40.16 -11.48 -14.87
C LEU A 5 40.06 -10.44 -13.74
N LEU A 6 41.08 -9.59 -13.61
CA LEU A 6 41.18 -8.55 -12.59
C LEU A 6 41.08 -7.17 -13.23
N ILE A 7 39.95 -6.50 -13.01
CA ILE A 7 39.68 -5.14 -13.49
C ILE A 7 40.00 -4.15 -12.35
N GLY A 8 40.76 -3.09 -12.66
CA GLY A 8 41.29 -2.15 -11.67
C GLY A 8 42.57 -2.63 -10.99
N ALA A 9 43.39 -3.44 -11.69
CA ALA A 9 44.61 -4.06 -11.17
C ALA A 9 45.68 -3.06 -10.68
N CYS A 10 45.73 -1.84 -11.22
CA CYS A 10 46.63 -0.76 -10.80
C CYS A 10 46.07 0.09 -9.64
N GLY A 11 44.87 -0.21 -9.15
CA GLY A 11 44.36 0.35 -7.90
C GLY A 11 45.13 -0.16 -6.66
N ALA A 12 45.00 0.52 -5.52
CA ALA A 12 45.61 0.06 -4.27
C ALA A 12 45.09 -1.33 -3.83
N LEU A 13 43.77 -1.53 -3.93
CA LEU A 13 43.13 -2.83 -3.72
C LEU A 13 43.50 -3.83 -4.83
N GLY A 14 43.50 -3.40 -6.09
CA GLY A 14 43.88 -4.22 -7.24
C GLY A 14 45.26 -4.87 -7.09
N ARG A 15 46.28 -4.10 -6.69
CA ARG A 15 47.63 -4.63 -6.40
C ARG A 15 47.63 -5.66 -5.27
N ALA A 16 46.86 -5.43 -4.21
CA ALA A 16 46.77 -6.40 -3.10
C ALA A 16 46.11 -7.72 -3.55
N VAL A 17 45.06 -7.62 -4.36
CA VAL A 17 44.35 -8.77 -4.95
C VAL A 17 45.25 -9.53 -5.93
N ALA A 18 45.93 -8.85 -6.86
CA ALA A 18 46.87 -9.46 -7.80
C ALA A 18 47.96 -10.27 -7.07
N ASN A 19 48.56 -9.69 -6.03
CA ASN A 19 49.55 -10.37 -5.19
C ASN A 19 49.00 -11.63 -4.49
N ALA A 20 47.72 -11.64 -4.10
CA ALA A 20 47.08 -12.81 -3.51
C ALA A 20 46.86 -13.93 -4.53
N PHE A 21 46.37 -13.61 -5.73
CA PHE A 21 46.20 -14.59 -6.82
C PHE A 21 47.53 -15.16 -7.34
N ALA A 22 48.57 -14.33 -7.40
CA ALA A 22 49.92 -14.76 -7.78
C ALA A 22 50.50 -15.79 -6.78
N LYS A 23 50.35 -15.54 -5.46
CA LYS A 23 50.70 -16.52 -4.42
C LYS A 23 49.92 -17.83 -4.57
N GLY A 24 48.67 -17.76 -5.01
CA GLY A 24 47.82 -18.90 -5.32
C GLY A 24 48.16 -19.66 -6.62
N LYS A 25 49.16 -19.22 -7.39
CA LYS A 25 49.54 -19.78 -8.72
C LYS A 25 48.40 -19.74 -9.76
N TRP A 26 47.60 -18.68 -9.75
CA TRP A 26 46.63 -18.40 -10.81
C TRP A 26 47.31 -17.62 -11.95
N SER A 27 46.87 -17.83 -13.19
CA SER A 27 47.16 -16.92 -14.29
C SER A 27 46.25 -15.70 -14.14
N ILE A 28 46.84 -14.51 -14.22
CA ILE A 28 46.15 -13.24 -13.98
C ILE A 28 46.04 -12.49 -15.32
N ILE A 29 44.83 -12.15 -15.70
CA ILE A 29 44.49 -11.33 -16.85
C ILE A 29 44.12 -9.96 -16.28
N SER A 30 44.96 -8.96 -16.50
CA SER A 30 44.84 -7.66 -15.84
C SER A 30 44.31 -6.60 -16.80
N VAL A 31 43.29 -5.87 -16.36
CA VAL A 31 42.72 -4.75 -17.11
C VAL A 31 42.64 -3.53 -16.21
N ASP A 32 43.10 -2.38 -16.71
CA ASP A 32 43.10 -1.12 -15.95
C ASP A 32 42.96 0.10 -16.86
N GLN A 33 42.64 1.24 -16.25
CA GLN A 33 42.59 2.55 -16.87
C GLN A 33 43.98 3.15 -17.09
N ALA A 34 44.96 2.79 -16.25
CA ALA A 34 46.34 3.21 -16.40
C ALA A 34 47.05 2.37 -17.47
N ALA A 35 47.75 3.03 -18.40
CA ALA A 35 48.57 2.36 -19.43
C ALA A 35 49.80 1.57 -18.88
N ALA A 36 49.96 1.51 -17.55
CA ALA A 36 51.09 0.91 -16.84
C ALA A 36 50.79 -0.52 -16.32
N VAL A 37 49.87 -1.26 -16.95
CA VAL A 37 49.58 -2.66 -16.58
C VAL A 37 50.76 -3.56 -16.98
N GLN A 38 51.64 -3.88 -16.02
CA GLN A 38 52.80 -4.77 -16.21
C GLN A 38 52.77 -6.05 -15.35
N GLN A 39 51.61 -6.49 -14.90
CA GLN A 39 51.46 -7.77 -14.17
C GLN A 39 50.26 -8.56 -14.69
N GLY A 40 50.54 -9.62 -15.47
CA GLY A 40 49.55 -10.56 -15.98
C GLY A 40 49.95 -11.14 -17.34
N ASP A 41 49.48 -12.36 -17.64
CA ASP A 41 49.78 -13.06 -18.91
C ASP A 41 49.01 -12.47 -20.12
N GLY A 42 48.02 -11.62 -19.84
CA GLY A 42 47.32 -10.78 -20.80
C GLY A 42 46.99 -9.44 -20.16
N CYS A 43 47.48 -8.34 -20.73
CA CYS A 43 47.29 -6.98 -20.22
C CYS A 43 46.53 -6.14 -21.25
N GLY A 44 45.42 -5.52 -20.83
CA GLY A 44 44.64 -4.60 -21.66
C GLY A 44 44.46 -3.26 -20.97
N ALA A 45 44.83 -2.16 -21.66
CA ALA A 45 44.46 -0.82 -21.22
C ALA A 45 43.05 -0.48 -21.72
N VAL A 46 42.23 0.13 -20.87
CA VAL A 46 40.88 0.60 -21.24
C VAL A 46 40.71 2.10 -20.98
N ASN A 47 40.02 2.80 -21.87
CA ASN A 47 39.76 4.22 -21.72
C ASN A 47 38.67 4.46 -20.65
N PRO A 48 38.87 5.30 -19.62
CA PRO A 48 37.82 5.67 -18.67
C PRO A 48 36.58 6.31 -19.31
N ALA A 49 36.72 6.91 -20.49
CA ALA A 49 35.64 7.54 -21.24
C ALA A 49 35.01 6.63 -22.31
N SER A 50 35.43 5.37 -22.41
CA SER A 50 34.82 4.40 -23.33
C SER A 50 33.43 3.99 -22.88
N SER A 51 32.57 3.65 -23.85
CA SER A 51 31.22 3.15 -23.54
C SER A 51 31.27 1.77 -22.87
N ILE A 52 30.19 1.35 -22.24
CA ILE A 52 30.12 -0.01 -21.68
C ILE A 52 30.22 -1.09 -22.75
N GLU A 53 29.69 -0.89 -23.94
CA GLU A 53 29.83 -1.83 -25.05
C GLU A 53 31.30 -1.97 -25.46
N GLU A 54 32.04 -0.86 -25.51
CA GLU A 54 33.48 -0.84 -25.76
C GLU A 54 34.27 -1.54 -24.65
N LEU A 55 33.93 -1.29 -23.38
CA LEU A 55 34.56 -1.93 -22.22
C LEU A 55 34.26 -3.44 -22.15
N GLN A 56 33.01 -3.83 -22.39
CA GLN A 56 32.62 -5.24 -22.51
C GLN A 56 33.39 -5.93 -23.65
N GLN A 57 33.53 -5.26 -24.79
CA GLN A 57 34.27 -5.82 -25.92
C GLN A 57 35.77 -5.91 -25.62
N ALA A 58 36.35 -4.93 -24.91
CA ALA A 58 37.73 -4.98 -24.43
C ALA A 58 37.95 -6.14 -23.44
N TYR A 59 37.05 -6.31 -22.46
CA TYR A 59 37.13 -7.40 -21.48
C TYR A 59 36.96 -8.78 -22.13
N LYS A 60 36.00 -8.93 -23.06
CA LYS A 60 35.83 -10.16 -23.87
C LYS A 60 37.07 -10.46 -24.71
N SER A 61 37.66 -9.42 -25.33
CA SER A 61 38.89 -9.56 -26.12
C SER A 61 40.04 -10.04 -25.24
N ALA A 62 40.22 -9.46 -24.05
CA ALA A 62 41.28 -9.82 -23.10
C ALA A 62 41.22 -11.28 -22.61
N VAL A 63 40.06 -11.93 -22.66
CA VAL A 63 39.87 -13.33 -22.25
C VAL A 63 39.58 -14.29 -23.41
N THR A 64 39.76 -13.85 -24.65
CA THR A 64 39.43 -14.64 -25.85
C THR A 64 40.26 -15.94 -25.88
N GLY A 65 39.57 -17.07 -26.07
CA GLY A 65 40.20 -18.40 -26.06
C GLY A 65 40.48 -18.99 -24.66
N LEU A 66 40.23 -18.22 -23.58
CA LEU A 66 40.42 -18.66 -22.20
C LEU A 66 39.07 -18.93 -21.52
N LYS A 67 39.04 -19.91 -20.62
CA LYS A 67 37.95 -20.06 -19.63
C LYS A 67 38.38 -19.35 -18.35
N VAL A 68 37.54 -18.47 -17.84
CA VAL A 68 37.82 -17.65 -16.66
C VAL A 68 37.12 -18.26 -15.44
N ASP A 69 37.89 -18.53 -14.38
CA ASP A 69 37.38 -19.10 -13.13
C ASP A 69 36.84 -18.03 -12.16
N ALA A 70 37.29 -16.77 -12.30
CA ALA A 70 36.82 -15.64 -11.50
C ALA A 70 36.95 -14.31 -12.26
N VAL A 71 35.94 -13.43 -12.12
CA VAL A 71 35.99 -12.03 -12.60
C VAL A 71 35.90 -11.12 -11.37
N ILE A 72 36.87 -10.24 -11.19
CA ILE A 72 36.93 -9.29 -10.08
C ILE A 72 36.88 -7.89 -10.66
N ASN A 73 35.79 -7.18 -10.40
CA ASN A 73 35.58 -5.83 -10.88
C ASN A 73 35.73 -4.80 -9.76
N ASN A 74 36.76 -3.96 -9.84
CA ASN A 74 36.97 -2.84 -8.91
C ASN A 74 36.54 -1.47 -9.49
N CYS A 75 35.80 -1.43 -10.61
CA CYS A 75 35.22 -0.19 -11.18
C CYS A 75 33.71 -0.28 -11.45
N CYS A 76 33.00 0.84 -11.37
CA CYS A 76 31.55 0.93 -11.56
C CYS A 76 31.15 0.98 -13.04
N LEU A 77 30.12 0.22 -13.45
CA LEU A 77 29.67 0.10 -14.84
C LEU A 77 28.14 -0.10 -14.96
N ASP A 78 27.37 0.97 -15.18
CA ASP A 78 26.10 0.94 -15.97
C ASP A 78 25.75 2.35 -16.51
N GLU A 79 26.14 2.69 -17.74
CA GLU A 79 26.38 4.07 -18.15
C GLU A 79 25.11 4.82 -18.60
N LEU A 80 24.26 4.19 -19.42
CA LEU A 80 23.10 4.88 -20.02
C LEU A 80 22.02 5.18 -18.97
N MET A 81 21.70 4.21 -18.11
CA MET A 81 20.69 4.41 -17.06
C MET A 81 21.21 5.29 -15.92
N LEU A 82 22.49 5.20 -15.54
CA LEU A 82 23.07 6.13 -14.58
C LEU A 82 23.11 7.56 -15.14
N ARG A 83 23.43 7.77 -16.42
CA ARG A 83 23.36 9.12 -17.02
C ARG A 83 21.93 9.68 -17.02
N GLN A 84 20.94 8.89 -17.45
CA GLN A 84 19.56 9.37 -17.57
C GLN A 84 18.88 9.60 -16.22
N SER A 85 19.13 8.77 -15.19
CA SER A 85 18.49 8.89 -13.87
C SER A 85 19.37 9.54 -12.80
N LEU A 86 20.63 9.10 -12.65
CA LEU A 86 21.50 9.59 -11.56
C LEU A 86 22.14 10.93 -11.91
N PHE A 87 22.76 11.09 -13.09
CA PHE A 87 23.51 12.30 -13.40
C PHE A 87 22.58 13.53 -13.55
N SER A 88 21.39 13.32 -14.11
CA SER A 88 20.31 14.33 -14.13
C SER A 88 19.87 14.72 -12.71
N SER A 89 19.74 13.77 -11.79
CA SER A 89 19.42 14.02 -10.39
C SER A 89 20.54 14.77 -9.64
N VAL A 90 21.81 14.43 -9.90
CA VAL A 90 22.98 15.15 -9.34
C VAL A 90 23.05 16.58 -9.87
N ALA A 91 22.79 16.79 -11.17
CA ALA A 91 22.73 18.13 -11.75
C ALA A 91 21.58 18.96 -11.16
N ALA A 92 20.39 18.37 -11.00
CA ALA A 92 19.25 19.03 -10.34
C ALA A 92 19.57 19.39 -8.87
N ALA A 93 20.22 18.49 -8.12
CA ALA A 93 20.66 18.76 -6.76
C ALA A 93 21.67 19.91 -6.69
N HIS A 94 22.62 20.00 -7.63
CA HIS A 94 23.59 21.09 -7.70
C HIS A 94 22.97 22.45 -8.05
N VAL A 95 21.97 22.47 -8.95
CA VAL A 95 21.18 23.68 -9.21
C VAL A 95 20.41 24.08 -7.96
N PHE A 96 19.78 23.13 -7.27
CA PHE A 96 19.01 23.43 -6.06
C PHE A 96 19.86 23.89 -4.87
N SER A 97 21.06 23.33 -4.67
CA SER A 97 21.95 23.79 -3.60
C SER A 97 22.57 25.17 -3.84
N THR A 98 22.50 25.69 -5.07
CA THR A 98 23.08 27.00 -5.44
C THR A 98 22.04 28.07 -5.77
N GLN A 99 20.83 27.68 -6.19
CA GLN A 99 19.75 28.58 -6.63
C GLN A 99 18.41 28.32 -5.91
N GLY A 100 18.36 27.37 -4.98
CA GLY A 100 17.15 27.03 -4.25
C GLY A 100 16.76 28.09 -3.22
N GLU A 101 15.48 28.44 -3.19
CA GLU A 101 14.91 29.39 -2.25
C GLU A 101 14.63 28.75 -0.87
N LYS A 102 14.38 29.62 0.12
CA LYS A 102 13.91 29.21 1.44
C LYS A 102 12.62 28.37 1.32
N ASP A 103 12.52 27.27 2.08
CA ASP A 103 11.38 26.33 2.05
C ASP A 103 11.13 25.69 0.65
N GLY A 104 12.16 25.69 -0.20
CA GLY A 104 12.11 25.05 -1.50
C GLY A 104 12.02 23.51 -1.44
N LEU A 105 11.65 22.90 -2.56
CA LEU A 105 11.59 21.45 -2.73
C LEU A 105 12.49 20.98 -3.88
N LEU A 106 13.45 20.10 -3.57
CA LEU A 106 14.14 19.26 -4.55
C LEU A 106 13.41 17.93 -4.67
N LEU A 107 12.81 17.66 -5.83
CA LEU A 107 12.14 16.39 -6.10
C LEU A 107 12.94 15.54 -7.11
N LEU A 108 13.29 14.32 -6.72
CA LEU A 108 13.99 13.35 -7.55
C LEU A 108 13.07 12.19 -7.96
N THR A 109 13.35 11.55 -9.09
CA THR A 109 12.50 10.47 -9.63
C THR A 109 13.18 9.11 -9.48
N GLY A 110 12.85 8.40 -8.41
CA GLY A 110 13.21 7.00 -8.17
C GLY A 110 12.31 6.03 -8.93
N ALA A 111 12.16 4.80 -8.40
CA ALA A 111 11.17 3.81 -8.81
C ALA A 111 10.85 2.86 -7.66
N ALA A 112 9.60 2.41 -7.53
CA ALA A 112 9.21 1.47 -6.46
C ALA A 112 9.88 0.10 -6.63
N ALA A 113 10.10 -0.35 -7.87
CA ALA A 113 10.78 -1.62 -8.17
C ALA A 113 12.23 -1.66 -7.68
N ALA A 114 12.89 -0.50 -7.50
CA ALA A 114 14.28 -0.40 -7.06
C ALA A 114 14.46 -0.38 -5.53
N LEU A 115 13.39 -0.61 -4.76
CA LEU A 115 13.44 -0.94 -3.34
C LEU A 115 13.86 -2.41 -3.07
N SER A 116 13.87 -3.24 -4.11
CA SER A 116 14.19 -4.67 -4.07
C SER A 116 15.11 -5.06 -5.24
N PRO A 117 15.74 -6.26 -5.21
CA PRO A 117 16.52 -6.74 -6.35
C PRO A 117 15.68 -6.82 -7.64
N THR A 118 16.25 -6.38 -8.76
CA THR A 118 15.58 -6.27 -10.07
C THR A 118 16.19 -7.22 -11.12
N PRO A 119 16.00 -8.55 -11.00
CA PRO A 119 16.47 -9.49 -12.00
C PRO A 119 15.87 -9.16 -13.38
N GLY A 120 16.69 -9.16 -14.43
CA GLY A 120 16.29 -8.76 -15.78
C GLY A 120 16.22 -7.25 -16.04
N MET A 121 16.31 -6.39 -15.01
CA MET A 121 16.30 -4.92 -15.13
C MET A 121 17.42 -4.25 -14.31
N ILE A 122 18.58 -4.92 -14.23
CA ILE A 122 19.67 -4.59 -13.29
C ILE A 122 20.11 -3.11 -13.41
N GLY A 123 20.31 -2.60 -14.63
CA GLY A 123 20.73 -1.19 -14.82
C GLY A 123 19.68 -0.17 -14.39
N TYR A 124 18.40 -0.47 -14.60
CA TYR A 124 17.30 0.36 -14.12
C TYR A 124 17.24 0.36 -12.59
N GLY A 125 17.34 -0.82 -11.96
CA GLY A 125 17.39 -0.95 -10.51
C GLY A 125 18.56 -0.17 -9.92
N THR A 126 19.79 -0.49 -10.34
CA THR A 126 21.02 0.19 -9.91
C THR A 126 20.90 1.71 -10.01
N ALA A 127 20.43 2.23 -11.16
CA ALA A 127 20.33 3.68 -11.35
C ALA A 127 19.24 4.33 -10.48
N LYS A 128 18.10 3.67 -10.26
CA LYS A 128 17.03 4.20 -9.40
C LYS A 128 17.36 4.07 -7.91
N SER A 129 17.98 2.98 -7.47
CA SER A 129 18.49 2.84 -6.09
C SER A 129 19.59 3.88 -5.80
N ALA A 130 20.44 4.23 -6.77
CA ALA A 130 21.41 5.30 -6.61
C ALA A 130 20.74 6.69 -6.44
N VAL A 131 19.63 6.96 -7.12
CA VAL A 131 18.82 8.17 -6.89
C VAL A 131 18.17 8.18 -5.50
N HIS A 132 17.72 7.02 -4.98
CA HIS A 132 17.22 6.89 -3.61
C HIS A 132 18.29 7.26 -2.59
N PHE A 133 19.48 6.67 -2.75
CA PHE A 133 20.63 6.91 -1.88
C PHE A 133 21.09 8.38 -1.94
N LEU A 134 21.07 9.00 -3.13
CA LEU A 134 21.35 10.43 -3.30
C LEU A 134 20.35 11.31 -2.53
N CYS A 135 19.05 11.04 -2.65
CA CYS A 135 18.00 11.75 -1.91
C CYS A 135 18.24 11.70 -0.39
N GLN A 136 18.47 10.50 0.14
CA GLN A 136 18.73 10.28 1.57
C GLN A 136 20.04 10.92 2.03
N SER A 137 21.08 10.90 1.19
CA SER A 137 22.37 11.52 1.49
C SER A 137 22.29 13.05 1.58
N ILE A 138 21.55 13.68 0.66
CA ILE A 138 21.30 15.14 0.68
C ILE A 138 20.47 15.51 1.91
N ALA A 139 19.46 14.71 2.27
CA ALA A 139 18.65 14.97 3.47
C ALA A 139 19.44 14.82 4.79
N ALA A 140 20.43 13.93 4.81
CA ALA A 140 21.27 13.69 5.98
C ALA A 140 22.32 14.79 6.22
N ASP A 141 22.59 15.65 5.23
CA ASP A 141 23.46 16.82 5.36
C ASP A 141 22.67 18.11 5.03
N PRO A 142 22.02 18.73 6.04
CA PRO A 142 21.29 19.98 5.83
C PRO A 142 22.16 21.15 5.33
N SER A 143 23.49 21.06 5.38
CA SER A 143 24.37 22.14 4.88
C SER A 143 24.42 22.24 3.36
N VAL A 144 24.01 21.19 2.63
CA VAL A 144 23.90 21.19 1.16
C VAL A 144 22.51 21.59 0.65
N LEU A 145 21.60 22.00 1.54
CA LEU A 145 20.25 22.47 1.23
C LEU A 145 20.06 23.95 1.61
N PRO A 146 19.20 24.71 0.87
CA PRO A 146 18.73 26.01 1.32
C PRO A 146 18.00 25.93 2.68
N THR A 147 17.88 27.07 3.37
CA THR A 147 17.23 27.14 4.69
C THR A 147 15.78 26.63 4.64
N ASP A 148 15.42 25.77 5.58
CA ASP A 148 14.11 25.12 5.71
C ASP A 148 13.67 24.29 4.47
N ALA A 149 14.55 24.08 3.48
CA ALA A 149 14.24 23.32 2.28
C ALA A 149 14.21 21.81 2.50
N SER A 150 13.55 21.09 1.59
CA SER A 150 13.41 19.62 1.63
C SER A 150 13.88 18.96 0.34
N VAL A 151 14.43 17.75 0.44
CA VAL A 151 14.64 16.85 -0.69
C VAL A 151 13.74 15.63 -0.56
N LEU A 152 13.11 15.19 -1.64
CA LEU A 152 12.21 14.03 -1.68
C LEU A 152 12.50 13.19 -2.92
N ALA A 153 12.21 11.89 -2.88
CA ALA A 153 12.23 11.06 -4.09
C ALA A 153 10.89 10.35 -4.28
N ILE A 154 10.26 10.53 -5.45
CA ILE A 154 9.04 9.79 -5.81
C ILE A 154 9.40 8.39 -6.30
N LEU A 155 8.59 7.41 -5.91
CA LEU A 155 8.70 6.02 -6.32
C LEU A 155 7.44 5.59 -7.10
N PRO A 156 7.35 5.89 -8.41
CA PRO A 156 6.27 5.38 -9.24
C PRO A 156 6.28 3.84 -9.29
N THR A 157 5.09 3.25 -9.38
CA THR A 157 4.88 1.83 -9.72
C THR A 157 4.70 1.69 -11.23
N ILE A 158 3.47 1.88 -11.73
CA ILE A 158 3.16 1.97 -13.16
C ILE A 158 2.37 3.27 -13.37
N LEU A 159 2.94 4.19 -14.13
CA LEU A 159 2.28 5.43 -14.55
C LEU A 159 1.43 5.19 -15.79
N ASP A 160 0.24 5.78 -15.86
CA ASP A 160 -0.65 5.65 -17.01
C ASP A 160 -0.24 6.54 -18.18
N THR A 161 0.81 6.10 -18.91
CA THR A 161 1.35 6.79 -20.08
C THR A 161 0.91 6.12 -21.39
N PRO A 162 0.80 6.87 -22.52
CA PRO A 162 0.55 6.28 -23.84
C PRO A 162 1.57 5.20 -24.23
N GLY A 163 2.83 5.35 -23.81
CA GLY A 163 3.88 4.35 -23.98
C GLY A 163 3.58 3.05 -23.22
N ASN A 164 3.25 3.14 -21.93
CA ASN A 164 2.89 1.97 -21.12
C ASN A 164 1.62 1.30 -21.64
N ARG A 165 0.58 2.07 -22.00
CA ARG A 165 -0.66 1.54 -22.62
C ARG A 165 -0.39 0.75 -23.90
N SER A 166 0.60 1.17 -24.70
CA SER A 166 0.99 0.52 -25.95
C SER A 166 1.87 -0.72 -25.72
N ALA A 167 2.77 -0.67 -24.74
CA ALA A 167 3.64 -1.79 -24.38
C ALA A 167 2.90 -2.91 -23.62
N MET A 168 1.83 -2.56 -22.90
CA MET A 168 1.04 -3.47 -22.07
C MET A 168 -0.47 -3.34 -22.40
N PRO A 169 -0.91 -3.73 -23.61
CA PRO A 169 -2.27 -3.50 -24.07
C PRO A 169 -3.34 -4.24 -23.25
N HIS A 170 -2.99 -5.40 -22.68
CA HIS A 170 -3.89 -6.28 -21.91
C HIS A 170 -3.72 -6.19 -20.38
N ALA A 171 -2.90 -5.27 -19.88
CA ALA A 171 -2.71 -5.12 -18.43
C ALA A 171 -3.95 -4.48 -17.76
N ASP A 172 -4.22 -4.90 -16.53
CA ASP A 172 -5.23 -4.25 -15.69
C ASP A 172 -4.74 -2.85 -15.28
N ARG A 173 -5.40 -1.83 -15.83
CA ARG A 173 -5.07 -0.41 -15.62
C ARG A 173 -5.70 0.17 -14.35
N SER A 174 -6.56 -0.57 -13.65
CA SER A 174 -7.15 -0.12 -12.37
C SER A 174 -6.10 0.10 -11.27
N THR A 175 -4.90 -0.47 -11.44
CA THR A 175 -3.76 -0.33 -10.53
C THR A 175 -2.75 0.74 -10.97
N TRP A 176 -2.98 1.38 -12.12
CA TRP A 176 -2.05 2.36 -12.70
C TRP A 176 -2.29 3.74 -12.10
N THR A 177 -1.22 4.50 -11.92
CA THR A 177 -1.27 5.84 -11.32
C THR A 177 -1.46 6.89 -12.41
N SER A 178 -2.46 7.77 -12.27
CA SER A 178 -2.70 8.91 -13.17
C SER A 178 -1.52 9.89 -13.15
N LEU A 179 -1.27 10.54 -14.29
CA LEU A 179 -0.25 11.57 -14.41
C LEU A 179 -0.72 12.89 -13.79
N GLU A 180 -2.02 13.16 -13.86
CA GLU A 180 -2.70 14.31 -13.28
C GLU A 180 -2.60 14.28 -11.74
N ASP A 181 -2.89 13.13 -11.12
CA ASP A 181 -2.76 12.94 -9.66
C ASP A 181 -1.32 13.17 -9.18
N VAL A 182 -0.33 12.58 -9.89
CA VAL A 182 1.10 12.77 -9.62
C VAL A 182 1.47 14.26 -9.71
N ALA A 183 1.05 14.93 -10.78
CA ALA A 183 1.36 16.34 -11.00
C ALA A 183 0.74 17.23 -9.91
N GLN A 184 -0.52 17.01 -9.54
CA GLN A 184 -1.18 17.74 -8.47
C GLN A 184 -0.46 17.54 -7.13
N GLN A 185 -0.09 16.31 -6.80
CA GLN A 185 0.61 16.02 -5.54
C GLN A 185 1.97 16.71 -5.45
N ILE A 186 2.72 16.78 -6.57
CA ILE A 186 3.99 17.50 -6.67
C ILE A 186 3.79 19.01 -6.48
N VAL A 187 2.73 19.59 -7.03
CA VAL A 187 2.39 21.01 -6.86
C VAL A 187 2.02 21.30 -5.39
N GLU A 188 1.26 20.44 -4.73
CA GLU A 188 0.94 20.60 -3.30
C GLU A 188 2.20 20.63 -2.43
N TRP A 189 3.10 19.65 -2.61
CA TRP A 189 4.37 19.59 -1.87
C TRP A 189 5.28 20.78 -2.18
N SER A 190 5.30 21.27 -3.43
CA SER A 190 6.06 22.46 -3.81
C SER A 190 5.58 23.70 -3.06
N ASN A 191 4.27 23.82 -2.81
CA ASN A 191 3.66 24.87 -2.00
C ASN A 191 3.76 24.64 -0.47
N GLY A 192 4.53 23.66 -0.01
CA GLY A 192 4.68 23.30 1.41
C GLY A 192 3.48 22.57 2.02
N SER A 193 2.41 22.33 1.25
CA SER A 193 1.21 21.64 1.72
C SER A 193 1.41 20.12 1.73
N ARG A 194 1.11 19.48 2.87
CA ARG A 194 1.19 18.01 3.06
C ARG A 194 2.54 17.39 2.62
N ARG A 195 3.63 18.17 2.68
CA ARG A 195 4.97 17.75 2.26
C ARG A 195 5.53 16.70 3.23
N PRO A 196 5.97 15.51 2.76
CA PRO A 196 6.69 14.54 3.57
C PRO A 196 8.01 15.06 4.12
N ALA A 197 8.55 14.40 5.15
CA ALA A 197 9.84 14.78 5.73
C ALA A 197 10.99 14.65 4.70
N SER A 198 11.97 15.57 4.77
CA SER A 198 13.15 15.54 3.90
C SER A 198 13.86 14.17 3.96
N GLY A 199 14.24 13.63 2.80
CA GLY A 199 14.80 12.29 2.62
C GLY A 199 13.78 11.17 2.37
N SER A 200 12.47 11.45 2.42
CA SER A 200 11.44 10.43 2.20
C SER A 200 11.47 9.87 0.77
N LEU A 201 11.36 8.54 0.67
CA LEU A 201 11.17 7.81 -0.57
C LEU A 201 9.68 7.49 -0.72
N VAL A 202 8.94 8.36 -1.41
CA VAL A 202 7.47 8.39 -1.40
C VAL A 202 6.91 7.52 -2.52
N LYS A 203 6.30 6.39 -2.18
CA LYS A 203 5.57 5.56 -3.14
C LYS A 203 4.30 6.27 -3.59
N ILE A 204 4.21 6.58 -4.88
CA ILE A 204 2.96 7.07 -5.46
C ILE A 204 2.21 5.85 -5.99
N SER A 205 1.23 5.43 -5.20
CA SER A 205 0.05 4.70 -5.67
C SER A 205 -1.09 5.69 -5.91
N LEU A 206 -2.21 5.20 -6.47
CA LEU A 206 -3.52 5.88 -6.37
C LEU A 206 -3.73 6.44 -4.96
N PRO A 207 -4.37 7.62 -4.83
CA PRO A 207 -4.33 8.40 -3.61
C PRO A 207 -4.67 7.54 -2.40
N LEU A 208 -3.70 7.42 -1.49
CA LEU A 208 -3.96 6.91 -0.15
C LEU A 208 -5.19 7.64 0.38
N VAL A 209 -6.18 6.87 0.84
CA VAL A 209 -7.44 7.36 1.42
C VAL A 209 -7.12 7.95 2.81
N THR A 210 -6.28 8.98 2.83
CA THR A 210 -5.82 9.73 4.01
C THR A 210 -6.94 10.60 4.60
N ALA A 211 -7.91 10.94 3.76
CA ALA A 211 -9.24 11.35 4.18
C ALA A 211 -10.23 10.27 3.78
N LYS A 212 -11.22 9.99 4.65
CA LYS A 212 -12.45 9.29 4.26
C LYS A 212 -13.12 10.09 3.13
N MET A 213 -12.81 9.79 1.87
CA MET A 213 -13.60 10.16 0.69
C MET A 213 -14.99 9.46 0.69
N ALA A 214 -15.31 8.79 1.81
CA ALA A 214 -15.92 7.48 1.88
C ALA A 214 -16.36 7.16 3.32
N SER A 215 -17.66 7.27 3.66
CA SER A 215 -18.20 6.72 4.93
C SER A 215 -19.56 6.04 4.76
N GLY A 216 -19.65 4.71 4.91
CA GLY A 216 -20.94 4.02 4.95
C GLY A 216 -21.84 4.47 6.11
N GLY A 217 -23.14 4.20 6.02
CA GLY A 217 -24.10 4.43 7.11
C GLY A 217 -23.85 3.50 8.32
N SER A 218 -24.65 3.68 9.37
CA SER A 218 -24.58 2.82 10.56
C SER A 218 -24.98 1.38 10.27
N VAL A 219 -24.13 0.43 10.67
CA VAL A 219 -24.46 -1.01 10.67
C VAL A 219 -24.87 -1.39 12.09
N ILE A 220 -25.94 -2.18 12.23
CA ILE A 220 -26.45 -2.67 13.50
C ILE A 220 -26.67 -4.18 13.46
N ALA A 221 -26.37 -4.90 14.54
CA ALA A 221 -26.51 -6.36 14.61
C ALA A 221 -26.86 -6.84 16.02
N ILE A 222 -27.54 -7.97 16.11
CA ILE A 222 -28.00 -8.59 17.37
C ILE A 222 -28.12 -10.11 17.22
N LYS A 223 -27.71 -10.84 18.25
CA LYS A 223 -27.90 -12.30 18.34
C LYS A 223 -29.35 -12.65 18.70
N TYR A 224 -29.79 -13.82 18.25
CA TYR A 224 -31.06 -14.42 18.64
C TYR A 224 -30.90 -15.93 18.84
N ASN A 225 -31.89 -16.58 19.44
CA ASN A 225 -31.89 -18.02 19.67
C ASN A 225 -31.92 -18.79 18.34
N GLY A 226 -30.74 -19.25 17.90
CA GLY A 226 -30.52 -19.97 16.65
C GLY A 226 -29.88 -19.17 15.51
N GLY A 227 -29.41 -17.93 15.75
CA GLY A 227 -28.73 -17.17 14.70
C GLY A 227 -28.31 -15.74 15.09
N VAL A 228 -27.87 -14.98 14.09
CA VAL A 228 -27.47 -13.57 14.23
C VAL A 228 -28.08 -12.76 13.09
N LEU A 229 -28.70 -11.63 13.41
CA LEU A 229 -29.17 -10.66 12.42
C LEU A 229 -28.24 -9.45 12.36
N MET A 230 -28.00 -8.94 11.15
CA MET A 230 -27.32 -7.69 10.89
C MET A 230 -28.13 -6.88 9.87
N ALA A 231 -28.23 -5.57 10.05
CA ALA A 231 -28.90 -4.67 9.12
C ALA A 231 -28.07 -3.41 8.85
N ALA A 232 -28.20 -2.91 7.62
CA ALA A 232 -27.60 -1.67 7.15
C ALA A 232 -28.50 -1.04 6.09
N ASP A 233 -28.35 0.27 5.84
CA ASP A 233 -29.02 0.93 4.73
C ASP A 233 -28.28 0.69 3.41
N THR A 234 -28.99 0.77 2.28
CA THR A 234 -28.39 0.56 0.96
C THR A 234 -27.85 1.86 0.35
N LEU A 235 -27.56 2.89 1.17
CA LEU A 235 -26.91 4.10 0.70
C LEU A 235 -25.40 3.98 0.81
N LEU A 236 -24.73 4.18 -0.33
CA LEU A 236 -23.33 4.53 -0.32
C LEU A 236 -23.19 6.04 -0.06
N SER A 237 -23.08 6.46 1.21
CA SER A 237 -22.74 7.85 1.58
C SER A 237 -21.24 8.10 1.37
N TYR A 238 -20.82 7.77 0.14
CA TYR A 238 -19.56 7.11 -0.17
C TYR A 238 -19.31 5.92 0.82
N GLY A 239 -18.11 5.36 0.97
CA GLY A 239 -17.87 4.39 2.08
C GLY A 239 -16.79 3.34 1.93
N TYR A 240 -16.33 3.10 0.72
CA TYR A 240 -16.44 1.70 0.28
C TYR A 240 -15.17 1.09 -0.30
N ALA A 241 -14.21 1.89 -0.77
CA ALA A 241 -12.98 1.37 -1.37
C ALA A 241 -12.21 0.49 -0.38
N ASP A 242 -11.97 0.99 0.84
CA ASP A 242 -11.28 0.25 1.90
C ASP A 242 -12.04 -1.02 2.31
N PHE A 243 -13.37 -0.94 2.40
CA PHE A 243 -14.23 -2.09 2.68
C PHE A 243 -14.12 -3.13 1.55
N GLN A 244 -14.32 -2.74 0.29
CA GLN A 244 -14.20 -3.63 -0.88
C GLN A 244 -12.82 -4.30 -0.96
N MET A 245 -11.74 -3.55 -0.71
CA MET A 245 -10.39 -4.10 -0.68
C MET A 245 -10.22 -5.14 0.43
N MET A 246 -10.72 -4.85 1.64
CA MET A 246 -10.63 -5.78 2.76
C MET A 246 -11.51 -7.02 2.58
N THR A 247 -12.77 -6.85 2.16
CA THR A 247 -13.69 -7.96 1.90
C THR A 247 -13.12 -8.88 0.82
N LYS A 248 -12.65 -8.33 -0.30
CA LYS A 248 -11.98 -9.11 -1.36
C LYS A 248 -10.74 -9.84 -0.84
N GLN A 249 -9.89 -9.20 -0.02
CA GLN A 249 -8.71 -9.85 0.56
C GLN A 249 -9.08 -11.03 1.47
N VAL A 250 -10.19 -10.92 2.22
CA VAL A 250 -10.69 -11.99 3.09
C VAL A 250 -11.32 -13.13 2.28
N GLU A 251 -12.14 -12.80 1.28
CA GLU A 251 -12.75 -13.78 0.35
C GLU A 251 -11.67 -14.57 -0.41
N ASP A 252 -10.71 -13.87 -1.04
CA ASP A 252 -9.53 -14.47 -1.68
C ASP A 252 -8.79 -15.44 -0.73
N ASN A 253 -8.67 -15.10 0.56
CA ASN A 253 -7.97 -15.94 1.53
C ASN A 253 -8.77 -17.21 1.88
N ILE A 254 -10.08 -17.09 2.09
CA ILE A 254 -10.98 -18.23 2.35
C ILE A 254 -10.95 -19.19 1.15
N GLU A 255 -11.12 -18.68 -0.07
CA GLU A 255 -11.11 -19.50 -1.29
C GLU A 255 -9.76 -20.20 -1.48
N ARG A 256 -8.64 -19.49 -1.33
CA ARG A 256 -7.29 -20.08 -1.48
C ARG A 256 -7.04 -21.18 -0.48
N GLN A 257 -7.43 -21.02 0.79
CA GLN A 257 -7.26 -22.06 1.80
C GLN A 257 -8.05 -23.32 1.43
N ARG A 258 -9.30 -23.15 0.98
CA ARG A 258 -10.18 -24.24 0.53
C ARG A 258 -9.69 -24.93 -0.76
N MET A 259 -9.02 -24.21 -1.66
CA MET A 259 -8.53 -24.76 -2.93
C MET A 259 -7.15 -25.43 -2.82
N TYR A 260 -6.21 -24.84 -2.08
CA TYR A 260 -4.82 -25.33 -2.03
C TYR A 260 -4.58 -26.42 -0.99
N HIS A 261 -5.46 -26.54 0.01
CA HIS A 261 -5.32 -27.47 1.11
C HIS A 261 -6.62 -28.24 1.31
N ASN A 262 -6.53 -29.55 1.52
CA ASN A 262 -7.68 -30.40 1.83
C ASN A 262 -8.02 -30.27 3.33
N VAL A 263 -8.40 -29.05 3.72
CA VAL A 263 -8.75 -28.63 5.09
C VAL A 263 -10.21 -28.19 5.12
N ASP A 264 -10.79 -28.22 6.32
CA ASP A 264 -12.12 -27.66 6.53
C ASP A 264 -12.14 -26.14 6.24
N GLU A 265 -13.32 -25.64 5.88
CA GLU A 265 -13.57 -24.21 5.73
C GLU A 265 -13.27 -23.47 7.05
N LEU A 266 -12.83 -22.21 6.98
CA LEU A 266 -12.54 -21.43 8.18
C LEU A 266 -13.80 -21.20 9.01
N SER A 267 -13.67 -21.24 10.34
CA SER A 267 -14.72 -20.83 11.25
C SER A 267 -14.91 -19.31 11.27
N PRO A 268 -16.10 -18.78 11.64
CA PRO A 268 -16.35 -17.35 11.72
C PRO A 268 -15.33 -16.58 12.57
N SER A 269 -14.86 -17.17 13.67
CA SER A 269 -13.87 -16.56 14.57
C SER A 269 -12.47 -16.51 13.98
N GLU A 270 -12.08 -17.50 13.16
CA GLU A 270 -10.81 -17.50 12.41
C GLU A 270 -10.82 -16.48 11.28
N VAL A 271 -11.91 -16.42 10.50
CA VAL A 271 -12.10 -15.39 9.45
C VAL A 271 -12.03 -13.99 10.06
N PHE A 272 -12.74 -13.75 11.16
CA PHE A 272 -12.69 -12.47 11.86
C PHE A 272 -11.31 -12.16 12.45
N SER A 273 -10.58 -13.18 12.93
CA SER A 273 -9.19 -13.02 13.40
C SER A 273 -8.26 -12.58 12.26
N TYR A 274 -8.39 -13.18 11.07
CA TYR A 274 -7.64 -12.80 9.88
C TYR A 274 -7.97 -11.38 9.41
N LEU A 275 -9.26 -11.02 9.36
CA LEU A 275 -9.74 -9.66 9.05
C LEU A 275 -9.13 -8.64 10.02
N HIS A 276 -9.27 -8.88 11.32
CA HIS A 276 -8.73 -8.03 12.38
C HIS A 276 -7.21 -7.83 12.22
N ARG A 277 -6.44 -8.91 11.99
CA ARG A 277 -4.98 -8.81 11.86
C ARG A 277 -4.57 -8.04 10.62
N SER A 278 -5.34 -8.14 9.54
CA SER A 278 -5.12 -7.38 8.30
C SER A 278 -5.41 -5.88 8.49
N ILE A 279 -6.48 -5.51 9.21
CA ILE A 279 -6.76 -4.11 9.58
C ILE A 279 -5.66 -3.56 10.50
N TYR A 280 -5.24 -4.32 11.51
CA TYR A 280 -4.19 -3.90 12.43
C TYR A 280 -2.83 -3.72 11.73
N GLN A 281 -2.49 -4.58 10.77
CA GLN A 281 -1.30 -4.41 9.94
C GLN A 281 -1.33 -3.09 9.15
N LYS A 282 -2.44 -2.83 8.44
CA LYS A 282 -2.67 -1.58 7.70
C LYS A 282 -2.48 -0.33 8.57
N ARG A 283 -3.00 -0.34 9.82
CA ARG A 283 -2.75 0.73 10.79
C ARG A 283 -1.26 0.89 11.11
N CYS A 284 -0.54 -0.20 11.38
CA CYS A 284 0.88 -0.16 11.70
C CYS A 284 1.75 0.38 10.55
N ASP A 285 1.33 0.15 9.31
CA ASP A 285 1.99 0.68 8.11
C ASP A 285 1.63 2.17 7.83
N PHE A 286 0.82 2.80 8.69
CA PHE A 286 0.22 4.13 8.50
C PHE A 286 -0.67 4.26 7.25
N GLU A 287 -1.17 3.14 6.72
CA GLU A 287 -2.14 3.04 5.63
C GLU A 287 -3.45 2.36 6.11
N PRO A 288 -4.14 2.89 7.15
CA PRO A 288 -5.25 2.21 7.83
C PRO A 288 -6.45 1.95 6.91
N CYS A 289 -7.18 0.84 7.15
CA CYS A 289 -8.55 0.71 6.64
C CYS A 289 -9.43 1.68 7.41
N LEU A 290 -9.90 2.76 6.78
CA LEU A 290 -10.70 3.80 7.46
C LEU A 290 -12.18 3.37 7.58
N CYS A 291 -12.37 2.17 8.10
CA CYS A 291 -13.60 1.38 8.08
C CYS A 291 -13.94 0.86 9.49
N GLN A 292 -15.23 0.92 9.88
CA GLN A 292 -15.73 0.15 11.02
C GLN A 292 -16.55 -1.01 10.46
N MET A 293 -16.24 -2.24 10.87
CA MET A 293 -16.87 -3.44 10.34
C MET A 293 -17.59 -4.21 11.43
N VAL A 294 -18.77 -4.73 11.09
CA VAL A 294 -19.49 -5.74 11.87
C VAL A 294 -19.38 -7.06 11.13
N PHE A 295 -19.09 -8.14 11.84
CA PHE A 295 -18.94 -9.47 11.29
C PHE A 295 -19.88 -10.43 12.02
N ILE A 296 -20.66 -11.19 11.25
CA ILE A 296 -21.58 -12.21 11.77
C ILE A 296 -21.24 -13.59 11.20
N GLY A 297 -21.56 -14.63 11.94
CA GLY A 297 -21.50 -15.99 11.43
C GLY A 297 -22.24 -16.98 12.31
N PHE A 298 -22.49 -18.16 11.75
CA PHE A 298 -23.06 -19.30 12.45
C PHE A 298 -22.30 -20.56 12.01
N ARG A 299 -21.87 -21.38 12.97
CA ARG A 299 -21.23 -22.67 12.68
C ARG A 299 -21.40 -23.61 13.86
N ASP A 300 -21.69 -24.88 13.59
CA ASP A 300 -21.71 -25.96 14.59
C ASP A 300 -22.60 -25.67 15.84
N SER A 301 -23.69 -24.92 15.62
CA SER A 301 -24.63 -24.38 16.64
C SER A 301 -24.13 -23.19 17.46
N GLU A 302 -22.93 -22.68 17.20
CA GLU A 302 -22.39 -21.45 17.80
C GLU A 302 -22.67 -20.22 16.93
N THR A 303 -23.09 -19.14 17.58
CA THR A 303 -23.33 -17.83 16.96
C THR A 303 -22.14 -16.91 17.19
N PHE A 304 -21.63 -16.30 16.12
CA PHE A 304 -20.52 -15.36 16.17
C PHE A 304 -21.00 -13.96 15.78
N LEU A 305 -20.69 -12.96 16.61
CA LEU A 305 -20.96 -11.54 16.36
C LEU A 305 -19.82 -10.71 16.94
N ALA A 306 -19.16 -9.92 16.09
CA ALA A 306 -18.05 -9.08 16.48
C ALA A 306 -18.02 -7.74 15.73
N GLY A 307 -17.42 -6.73 16.37
CA GLY A 307 -17.08 -5.45 15.76
C GLY A 307 -15.57 -5.24 15.72
N VAL A 308 -15.08 -4.54 14.68
CA VAL A 308 -13.69 -4.07 14.57
C VAL A 308 -13.67 -2.64 14.02
N ASP A 309 -12.80 -1.78 14.59
CA ASP A 309 -12.61 -0.39 14.16
C ASP A 309 -11.38 -0.19 13.25
N ASP A 310 -11.21 1.06 12.77
CA ASP A 310 -10.15 1.49 11.87
C ASP A 310 -8.73 1.47 12.49
N VAL A 311 -8.64 1.26 13.81
CA VAL A 311 -7.38 1.09 14.54
C VAL A 311 -7.18 -0.35 15.05
N GLY A 312 -8.04 -1.29 14.66
CA GLY A 312 -7.96 -2.69 15.07
C GLY A 312 -8.35 -2.97 16.52
N THR A 313 -9.12 -2.09 17.17
CA THR A 313 -9.88 -2.49 18.36
C THR A 313 -10.91 -3.52 17.92
N ARG A 314 -10.95 -4.69 18.54
CA ARG A 314 -12.01 -5.69 18.34
C ARG A 314 -12.79 -5.95 19.63
N TRP A 315 -14.07 -6.25 19.48
CA TRP A 315 -14.94 -6.69 20.57
C TRP A 315 -15.98 -7.69 20.06
N GLU A 316 -16.40 -8.58 20.95
CA GLU A 316 -17.51 -9.51 20.77
C GLU A 316 -18.58 -9.14 21.80
N ASP A 317 -19.84 -9.08 21.38
CA ASP A 317 -20.99 -8.68 22.20
C ASP A 317 -22.24 -9.38 21.62
N ASP A 318 -23.35 -9.41 22.35
CA ASP A 318 -24.64 -9.95 21.88
C ASP A 318 -25.41 -8.93 21.02
N CYS A 319 -25.01 -7.66 21.06
CA CYS A 319 -25.40 -6.63 20.09
C CYS A 319 -24.22 -5.72 19.73
N VAL A 320 -24.09 -5.36 18.45
CA VAL A 320 -23.02 -4.50 17.94
C VAL A 320 -23.62 -3.41 17.06
N ALA A 321 -23.06 -2.20 17.12
CA ALA A 321 -23.42 -1.12 16.22
C ALA A 321 -22.20 -0.24 15.90
N THR A 322 -22.16 0.29 14.68
CA THR A 322 -21.14 1.23 14.18
C THR A 322 -21.76 2.60 13.88
N GLY A 323 -20.94 3.61 13.59
CA GLY A 323 -21.42 4.94 13.18
C GLY A 323 -22.30 5.62 14.23
N TYR A 324 -23.41 6.23 13.80
CA TYR A 324 -24.41 6.80 14.71
C TYR A 324 -25.24 5.72 15.43
N GLY A 325 -25.31 4.50 14.88
CA GLY A 325 -25.92 3.31 15.49
C GLY A 325 -25.39 3.02 16.89
N ALA A 326 -24.09 3.25 17.14
CA ALA A 326 -23.48 3.10 18.45
C ALA A 326 -24.09 4.00 19.54
N TYR A 327 -24.63 5.16 19.16
CA TYR A 327 -25.23 6.14 20.07
C TYR A 327 -26.76 6.08 20.11
N ILE A 328 -27.39 5.64 19.01
CA ILE A 328 -28.85 5.68 18.81
C ILE A 328 -29.49 4.29 18.97
N ALA A 329 -28.99 3.30 18.25
CA ALA A 329 -29.58 1.96 18.20
C ALA A 329 -29.08 1.05 19.33
N LEU A 330 -27.78 1.11 19.65
CA LEU A 330 -27.16 0.24 20.66
C LEU A 330 -27.85 0.29 22.05
N PRO A 331 -28.32 1.45 22.56
CA PRO A 331 -29.10 1.49 23.80
C PRO A 331 -30.44 0.73 23.71
N LEU A 332 -31.11 0.77 22.55
CA LEU A 332 -32.37 0.07 22.32
C LEU A 332 -32.16 -1.45 22.21
N LEU A 333 -31.09 -1.87 21.50
CA LEU A 333 -30.68 -3.27 21.38
C LEU A 333 -30.32 -3.86 22.74
N ARG A 334 -29.51 -3.15 23.55
CA ARG A 334 -29.17 -3.56 24.92
C ARG A 334 -30.41 -3.68 25.81
N GLN A 335 -31.31 -2.70 25.78
CA GLN A 335 -32.56 -2.77 26.54
C GLN A 335 -33.43 -3.96 26.11
N ALA A 336 -33.43 -4.34 24.82
CA ALA A 336 -34.17 -5.51 24.35
C ALA A 336 -33.55 -6.83 24.86
N LEU A 337 -32.22 -6.93 24.93
CA LEU A 337 -31.52 -8.08 25.52
C LEU A 337 -31.75 -8.16 27.04
N GLU A 338 -31.62 -7.05 27.77
CA GLU A 338 -31.91 -6.97 29.22
C GLU A 338 -33.34 -7.40 29.57
N LYS A 339 -34.32 -7.06 28.71
CA LYS A 339 -35.72 -7.48 28.85
C LYS A 339 -35.96 -8.95 28.49
N ASN A 340 -35.05 -9.59 27.74
CA ASN A 340 -35.17 -10.97 27.27
C ASN A 340 -33.89 -11.76 27.60
N PRO A 341 -33.57 -11.99 28.90
CA PRO A 341 -32.32 -12.61 29.33
C PRO A 341 -32.17 -14.09 28.91
N SER A 342 -33.26 -14.73 28.45
CA SER A 342 -33.25 -16.05 27.82
C SER A 342 -32.92 -16.02 26.31
N GLY A 343 -32.44 -14.89 25.81
CA GLY A 343 -32.27 -14.62 24.39
C GLY A 343 -33.58 -14.25 23.68
N LEU A 344 -33.44 -13.59 22.53
CA LEU A 344 -34.55 -13.17 21.67
C LEU A 344 -34.97 -14.30 20.73
N SER A 345 -36.25 -14.39 20.38
CA SER A 345 -36.66 -15.12 19.17
C SER A 345 -36.31 -14.32 17.91
N ARG A 346 -36.16 -15.00 16.77
CA ARG A 346 -35.90 -14.35 15.46
C ARG A 346 -36.90 -13.23 15.15
N ALA A 347 -38.19 -13.43 15.45
CA ALA A 347 -39.23 -12.42 15.22
C ALA A 347 -39.04 -11.16 16.08
N GLN A 348 -38.69 -11.33 17.36
CA GLN A 348 -38.38 -10.20 18.24
C GLN A 348 -37.09 -9.47 17.79
N ALA A 349 -36.09 -10.21 17.31
CA ALA A 349 -34.84 -9.65 16.81
C ALA A 349 -35.04 -8.84 15.50
N VAL A 350 -35.86 -9.33 14.56
CA VAL A 350 -36.29 -8.57 13.37
C VAL A 350 -37.05 -7.30 13.76
N GLN A 351 -37.95 -7.39 14.75
CA GLN A 351 -38.74 -6.25 15.20
C GLN A 351 -37.86 -5.15 15.82
N ILE A 352 -36.98 -5.49 16.76
CA ILE A 352 -36.11 -4.47 17.40
C ILE A 352 -35.13 -3.85 16.40
N LEU A 353 -34.61 -4.62 15.43
CA LEU A 353 -33.80 -4.05 14.35
C LEU A 353 -34.62 -3.09 13.50
N THR A 354 -35.83 -3.47 13.07
CA THR A 354 -36.75 -2.59 12.32
C THR A 354 -37.04 -1.28 13.06
N ASP A 355 -37.29 -1.36 14.38
CA ASP A 355 -37.51 -0.19 15.22
C ASP A 355 -36.26 0.69 15.33
N CYS A 356 -35.06 0.08 15.44
CA CYS A 356 -33.79 0.80 15.42
C CYS A 356 -33.52 1.50 14.07
N LEU A 357 -33.76 0.81 12.95
CA LEU A 357 -33.63 1.37 11.60
C LEU A 357 -34.56 2.57 11.39
N ARG A 358 -35.80 2.50 11.89
CA ARG A 358 -36.75 3.63 11.88
C ARG A 358 -36.22 4.84 12.65
N VAL A 359 -35.66 4.63 13.85
CA VAL A 359 -35.08 5.72 14.65
C VAL A 359 -33.81 6.28 14.01
N LEU A 360 -32.97 5.44 13.38
CA LEU A 360 -31.82 5.89 12.59
C LEU A 360 -32.26 6.75 11.41
N PHE A 361 -33.25 6.32 10.61
CA PHE A 361 -33.80 7.13 9.51
C PHE A 361 -34.32 8.50 9.97
N TYR A 362 -34.88 8.61 11.18
CA TYR A 362 -35.31 9.90 11.75
C TYR A 362 -34.18 10.81 12.24
N ARG A 363 -32.98 10.28 12.53
CA ARG A 363 -31.96 10.98 13.35
C ARG A 363 -30.55 10.98 12.79
N GLU A 364 -30.20 10.04 11.92
CA GLU A 364 -28.94 10.02 11.19
C GLU A 364 -29.13 10.64 9.80
N CYS A 365 -28.51 11.82 9.58
CA CYS A 365 -28.67 12.60 8.35
C CYS A 365 -28.12 11.93 7.07
N ARG A 366 -27.52 10.74 7.18
CA ARG A 366 -26.91 9.98 6.08
C ARG A 366 -27.56 8.61 5.85
N THR A 367 -28.76 8.38 6.42
CA THR A 367 -29.52 7.14 6.23
C THR A 367 -30.65 7.34 5.22
N ILE A 368 -30.88 6.36 4.34
CA ILE A 368 -32.09 6.30 3.49
C ILE A 368 -33.11 5.31 4.05
N ASN A 369 -34.40 5.51 3.74
CA ASN A 369 -35.45 4.53 4.03
C ASN A 369 -35.41 3.36 3.03
N LYS A 370 -34.29 2.64 2.97
CA LYS A 370 -34.10 1.44 2.16
C LYS A 370 -32.94 0.63 2.76
N PHE A 371 -33.25 -0.54 3.28
CA PHE A 371 -32.37 -1.36 4.11
C PHE A 371 -32.27 -2.78 3.59
N GLN A 372 -31.20 -3.48 3.95
CA GLN A 372 -31.10 -4.93 3.83
C GLN A 372 -30.76 -5.55 5.17
N MET A 373 -31.21 -6.79 5.37
CA MET A 373 -30.95 -7.57 6.58
C MET A 373 -30.28 -8.88 6.20
N ALA A 374 -29.11 -9.14 6.76
CA ALA A 374 -28.42 -10.42 6.71
C ALA A 374 -28.80 -11.26 7.94
N ASP A 375 -29.07 -12.53 7.72
CA ASP A 375 -29.48 -13.51 8.73
C ASP A 375 -28.56 -14.73 8.63
N ALA A 376 -27.75 -14.95 9.67
CA ALA A 376 -26.82 -16.07 9.76
C ALA A 376 -27.40 -17.13 10.71
N ALA A 377 -27.77 -18.28 10.16
CA ALA A 377 -28.38 -19.41 10.87
C ALA A 377 -27.77 -20.75 10.41
N SER A 378 -28.33 -21.87 10.86
CA SER A 378 -27.80 -23.23 10.59
C SER A 378 -27.82 -23.65 9.12
N ASP A 379 -28.61 -22.98 8.29
CA ASP A 379 -28.68 -23.20 6.83
C ASP A 379 -27.83 -22.22 6.02
N GLY A 380 -27.01 -21.39 6.68
CA GLY A 380 -26.09 -20.44 6.08
C GLY A 380 -26.48 -18.97 6.31
N VAL A 381 -25.95 -18.08 5.46
CA VAL A 381 -26.26 -16.64 5.50
C VAL A 381 -27.26 -16.30 4.39
N ARG A 382 -28.38 -15.68 4.76
CA ARG A 382 -29.39 -15.16 3.83
C ARG A 382 -29.42 -13.64 3.91
N ILE A 383 -29.35 -12.95 2.77
CA ILE A 383 -29.52 -11.49 2.68
C ILE A 383 -30.91 -11.22 2.12
N SER A 384 -31.66 -10.31 2.75
CA SER A 384 -32.99 -9.92 2.28
C SER A 384 -32.92 -9.09 1.00
N GLU A 385 -34.01 -9.12 0.23
CA GLU A 385 -34.30 -8.04 -0.71
C GLU A 385 -34.35 -6.69 0.03
N PRO A 386 -34.08 -5.56 -0.65
CA PRO A 386 -34.18 -4.24 -0.04
C PRO A 386 -35.61 -3.92 0.40
N PHE A 387 -35.79 -3.46 1.63
CA PHE A 387 -37.07 -3.09 2.22
C PHE A 387 -37.03 -1.68 2.83
N ASP A 388 -38.18 -1.02 2.92
CA ASP A 388 -38.40 0.21 3.66
C ASP A 388 -39.06 -0.06 5.03
N VAL A 389 -38.95 0.89 5.96
CA VAL A 389 -39.67 0.85 7.23
C VAL A 389 -40.78 1.89 7.25
N GLU A 390 -41.92 1.53 7.85
CA GLU A 390 -43.04 2.44 8.04
C GLU A 390 -42.62 3.63 8.91
N THR A 391 -43.01 4.85 8.52
CA THR A 391 -42.68 6.09 9.24
C THR A 391 -43.91 6.94 9.52
N ASN A 392 -43.88 7.66 10.64
CA ASN A 392 -44.94 8.56 11.07
C ASN A 392 -44.37 9.97 11.23
N TRP A 393 -44.92 10.91 10.46
CA TRP A 393 -44.59 12.33 10.48
C TRP A 393 -45.78 13.22 10.88
N GLU A 394 -46.94 12.62 11.14
CA GLU A 394 -48.23 13.31 11.35
C GLU A 394 -48.52 13.61 12.82
N TYR A 395 -47.48 13.75 13.65
CA TYR A 395 -47.65 14.13 15.05
C TYR A 395 -48.29 15.52 15.16
N GLU A 396 -49.27 15.67 16.04
CA GLU A 396 -49.98 16.94 16.29
C GLU A 396 -49.03 18.09 16.68
N GLY A 397 -47.85 17.78 17.20
CA GLY A 397 -46.79 18.75 17.53
C GLY A 397 -45.95 19.22 16.33
N PHE A 398 -45.97 18.50 15.20
CA PHE A 398 -45.21 18.83 13.98
C PHE A 398 -46.01 19.69 12.99
N CYS A 399 -47.27 20.04 13.30
CA CYS A 399 -48.04 20.92 12.43
C CYS A 399 -47.42 22.33 12.34
N PHE A 400 -47.67 23.01 11.22
CA PHE A 400 -47.10 24.33 10.92
C PHE A 400 -47.40 25.36 12.03
N GLU A 401 -48.63 25.38 12.57
CA GLU A 401 -49.06 26.35 13.58
C GLU A 401 -48.32 26.23 14.93
N LYS A 402 -47.80 25.04 15.25
CA LYS A 402 -47.01 24.78 16.47
C LYS A 402 -45.51 24.90 16.26
N THR A 403 -45.03 24.77 15.02
CA THR A 403 -43.62 24.89 14.66
C THR A 403 -43.22 26.29 14.20
N ALA A 404 -44.19 27.15 13.86
CA ALA A 404 -43.97 28.56 13.53
C ALA A 404 -43.39 29.36 14.71
N ILE A 405 -42.20 29.93 14.53
CA ILE A 405 -41.48 30.74 15.53
C ILE A 405 -42.11 32.13 15.70
N ILE A 406 -42.73 32.66 14.66
CA ILE A 406 -43.45 33.93 14.64
C ILE A 406 -44.84 33.65 14.05
N ARG A 407 -45.88 34.19 14.68
CA ARG A 407 -47.30 34.07 14.28
C ARG A 407 -47.79 35.36 13.63
#